data_AF-A0AA39DGK6-F1
#
_entry.id   AF-A0AA39DGK6-F1
#
_cell.length_a   1.000
_cell.length_b   1.000
_cell.length_c   1.000
_cell.angle_alpha   90.00
_cell.angle_beta   90.00
_cell.angle_gamma   90.00
#
_symmetry.space_group_name_H-M   'P 1'
#
loop_
_entity.id
_entity.type
_entity.pdbx_description
1 polymer ?
#
loop_
_entity_poly.entity_id
_entity_poly.type
_entity_poly.pdbx_seq_one_letter_code
_entity_poly.pdbx_strand_id
1 'polypeptide(L)'
;MASEANYIFSDTEKAEEGYVKGAVTYMVTDALVVKPLSTMSIVDHLNKSNINEVGGELEEKGVDSTMREGLKLLINASLQSKTALTNVFLGNTGQA
;
A
#
# COMPACT_ATOMS: atom_id res chain seq x y z
N MET A 1 -12.89 27.41 2.17
CA MET A 1 -12.29 27.54 0.83
C MET A 1 -11.17 26.51 0.75
N ALA A 2 -11.42 25.36 0.14
CA ALA A 2 -10.40 24.36 -0.15
C ALA A 2 -10.13 24.42 -1.66
N SER A 3 -8.88 24.59 -2.06
CA SER A 3 -8.48 24.63 -3.46
C SER A 3 -8.53 23.22 -4.05
N GLU A 4 -9.41 22.99 -5.01
CA GLU A 4 -9.39 21.78 -5.84
C GLU A 4 -8.26 21.92 -6.85
N ALA A 5 -7.26 21.04 -6.76
CA ALA A 5 -6.21 20.93 -7.77
C ALA A 5 -6.83 20.29 -9.03
N ASN A 6 -7.02 21.08 -10.08
CA ASN A 6 -7.58 20.61 -11.34
C ASN A 6 -6.46 20.00 -12.20
N TYR A 7 -6.27 18.69 -12.11
CA TYR A 7 -5.40 17.94 -13.04
C TYR A 7 -6.21 17.57 -14.28
N ILE A 8 -5.83 18.13 -15.43
CA ILE A 8 -6.48 17.84 -16.72
C ILE A 8 -6.17 16.38 -17.10
N PHE A 9 -7.19 15.52 -17.01
CA PHE A 9 -7.19 14.16 -17.55
C PHE A 9 -7.53 14.22 -19.04
N SER A 10 -6.60 13.82 -19.89
CA SER A 10 -6.90 13.51 -21.29
C SER A 10 -7.57 12.15 -21.36
N ASP A 11 -8.89 12.14 -21.58
CA ASP A 11 -9.65 10.91 -21.85
C ASP A 11 -9.06 10.20 -23.06
N THR A 12 -8.41 9.08 -22.81
CA THR A 12 -8.22 8.04 -23.81
C THR A 12 -8.75 6.76 -23.18
N GLU A 13 -10.06 6.56 -23.37
CA GLU A 13 -10.82 5.35 -23.03
C GLU A 13 -10.24 4.15 -23.79
N LYS A 14 -9.17 3.58 -23.24
CA LYS A 14 -8.78 2.20 -23.50
C LYS A 14 -9.08 1.49 -22.20
N ALA A 15 -10.06 0.59 -22.21
CA ALA A 15 -10.42 -0.21 -21.04
C ALA A 15 -9.13 -0.78 -20.43
N GLU A 16 -8.78 -0.29 -19.24
CA GLU A 16 -7.57 -0.73 -18.54
C GLU A 16 -7.77 -2.20 -18.18
N GLU A 17 -7.15 -3.10 -18.93
CA GLU A 17 -7.06 -4.51 -18.58
C GLU A 17 -6.15 -4.63 -17.36
N GLY A 18 -6.75 -4.65 -16.16
CA GLY A 18 -6.01 -4.73 -14.91
C GLY A 18 -6.88 -4.65 -13.67
N TYR A 19 -6.32 -5.05 -12.52
CA TYR A 19 -7.00 -4.95 -11.22
C TYR A 19 -7.06 -3.50 -10.70
N VAL A 20 -6.13 -2.67 -11.14
CA VAL A 20 -5.92 -1.30 -10.67
C VAL A 20 -6.43 -0.34 -11.74
N LYS A 21 -7.34 0.56 -11.35
CA LYS A 21 -7.81 1.66 -12.19
C LYS A 21 -6.91 2.88 -12.04
N GLY A 22 -6.63 3.57 -13.14
CA GLY A 22 -5.96 4.86 -13.19
C GLY A 22 -6.69 5.92 -12.36
N ALA A 23 -5.95 6.96 -11.95
CA ALA A 23 -6.43 8.07 -11.11
C ALA A 23 -6.81 7.71 -9.66
N VAL A 24 -6.68 6.46 -9.23
CA VAL A 24 -6.99 6.02 -7.87
C VAL A 24 -5.68 5.64 -7.16
N THR A 25 -5.47 6.17 -5.96
CA THR A 25 -4.42 5.68 -5.06
C THR A 25 -4.93 4.46 -4.31
N TYR A 26 -4.10 3.43 -4.15
CA TYR A 26 -4.48 2.18 -3.48
C TYR A 26 -3.62 1.96 -2.25
N MET A 27 -4.24 1.36 -1.23
CA MET A 27 -3.57 0.72 -0.11
C MET A 27 -3.36 -0.75 -0.44
N VAL A 28 -2.14 -1.24 -0.18
CA VAL A 28 -1.83 -2.67 -0.19
C VAL A 28 -1.42 -3.07 1.22
N THR A 29 -2.11 -4.05 1.79
CA THR A 29 -1.79 -4.59 3.12
C THR A 29 -0.74 -5.70 3.06
N ASP A 30 -0.21 -6.11 4.20
CA ASP A 30 0.84 -7.14 4.30
C ASP A 30 0.40 -8.54 3.81
N ALA A 31 -0.92 -8.80 3.83
CA ALA A 31 -1.56 -9.97 3.22
C ALA A 31 -1.88 -9.78 1.72
N LEU A 32 -1.34 -8.73 1.09
CA LEU A 32 -1.50 -8.36 -0.31
C LEU A 32 -2.95 -8.08 -0.74
N VAL A 33 -3.81 -7.76 0.23
CA VAL A 33 -5.14 -7.22 -0.06
C VAL A 33 -4.97 -5.80 -0.58
N VAL A 34 -5.53 -5.53 -1.75
CA VAL A 34 -5.51 -4.24 -2.43
C VAL A 34 -6.87 -3.56 -2.25
N LYS A 35 -6.89 -2.30 -1.80
CA LYS A 35 -8.11 -1.50 -1.63
C LYS A 35 -7.86 -0.05 -2.04
N PRO A 36 -8.84 0.67 -2.58
CA PRO A 36 -8.70 2.12 -2.78
C PRO A 36 -8.33 2.82 -1.46
N LEU A 37 -7.35 3.71 -1.53
CA LEU A 37 -6.90 4.49 -0.39
C LEU A 37 -8.00 5.51 -0.06
N SER A 38 -8.46 5.49 1.18
CA SER A 38 -9.35 6.52 1.72
C SER A 38 -8.92 6.85 3.13
N THR A 39 -9.07 8.12 3.53
CA THR A 39 -8.73 8.58 4.89
C THR A 39 -9.41 7.73 5.95
N MET A 40 -10.69 7.37 5.73
CA MET A 40 -11.45 6.54 6.66
C MET A 40 -10.90 5.11 6.74
N SER A 41 -10.54 4.48 5.62
CA SER A 41 -9.96 3.13 5.63
C SER A 41 -8.56 3.11 6.25
N ILE A 42 -7.77 4.18 6.16
CA ILE A 42 -6.47 4.29 6.83
C ILE A 42 -6.69 4.36 8.34
N VAL A 43 -7.54 5.28 8.82
CA VAL A 43 -7.83 5.46 10.25
C VAL A 43 -8.40 4.17 10.86
N ASP A 44 -9.32 3.51 10.17
CA ASP A 44 -9.86 2.22 10.61
C ASP A 44 -8.80 1.12 10.71
N HIS A 45 -7.78 1.14 9.84
CA HIS A 45 -6.68 0.19 9.88
C HIS A 45 -5.73 0.49 11.05
N LEU A 46 -5.39 1.77 11.25
CA LEU A 46 -4.55 2.22 12.37
C LEU A 46 -5.20 1.92 13.73
N ASN A 47 -6.51 2.16 13.87
CA ASN A 47 -7.27 1.84 15.08
C ASN A 47 -7.24 0.34 15.43
N LYS A 48 -7.16 -0.54 14.41
CA LYS A 48 -7.07 -2.00 14.61
C LYS A 48 -5.66 -2.47 14.95
N SER A 49 -4.65 -1.64 14.72
CA SER A 49 -3.23 -1.99 14.94
C SER A 49 -2.75 -1.78 16.38
N ASN A 50 -3.66 -1.51 17.34
CA ASN A 50 -3.33 -1.23 18.75
C ASN A 50 -2.32 -0.07 18.94
N ILE A 51 -2.35 0.92 18.04
CA ILE A 51 -1.52 2.11 18.11
C ILE A 51 -2.21 3.10 19.04
N ASN A 52 -1.58 3.49 20.14
CA ASN A 52 -2.14 4.40 21.14
C ASN A 52 -1.97 5.86 20.73
N GLU A 53 -0.85 6.17 20.07
CA GLU A 53 -0.52 7.53 19.63
C GLU A 53 0.11 7.53 18.24
N VAL A 54 -0.66 7.99 17.25
CA VAL A 54 -0.21 8.11 15.85
C VAL A 54 1.00 9.03 15.72
N GLY A 55 1.17 10.02 16.61
CA GLY A 55 2.27 10.97 16.58
C GLY A 55 3.62 10.44 17.09
N GLY A 56 3.63 9.34 17.84
CA GLY A 56 4.84 8.80 18.47
C GLY A 56 5.17 7.34 18.11
N GLU A 57 4.16 6.54 17.78
CA GLU A 57 4.31 5.10 17.51
C GLU A 57 4.25 4.75 16.02
N LEU A 58 3.83 5.68 15.15
CA LEU A 58 3.75 5.48 13.70
C LEU A 58 4.87 6.21 12.97
N GLU A 59 5.65 5.49 12.17
CA GLU A 59 6.63 6.05 11.25
C GLU A 59 6.15 5.86 9.80
N GLU A 60 6.19 6.93 9.01
CA GLU A 60 6.03 6.84 7.56
C GLU A 60 7.39 6.63 6.90
N LYS A 61 7.49 5.59 6.07
CA LYS A 61 8.69 5.31 5.29
C LYS A 61 8.36 5.19 3.81
N GLY A 62 8.95 6.08 3.02
CA GLY A 62 8.94 5.96 1.57
C GLY A 62 9.83 4.80 1.12
N VAL A 63 9.33 3.98 0.19
CA VAL A 63 10.07 2.84 -0.36
C VAL A 63 9.98 2.87 -1.87
N ASP A 64 11.14 3.02 -2.52
CA ASP A 64 11.23 2.89 -3.96
C ASP A 64 11.14 1.42 -4.34
N SER A 65 10.07 1.07 -5.05
CA SER A 65 9.84 -0.30 -5.50
C SER A 65 10.25 -0.46 -6.95
N THR A 66 11.20 -1.36 -7.23
CA THR A 66 11.56 -1.73 -8.59
C THR A 66 10.93 -3.08 -8.98
N MET A 67 11.11 -3.48 -10.24
CA MET A 67 10.65 -4.80 -10.71
C MET A 67 11.21 -5.95 -9.87
N ARG A 68 12.41 -5.79 -9.26
CA ARG A 68 13.00 -6.80 -8.38
C ARG A 68 12.19 -6.99 -7.11
N GLU A 69 11.74 -5.91 -6.47
CA GLU A 69 10.90 -5.98 -5.27
C GLU A 69 9.53 -6.58 -5.61
N GLY A 70 8.97 -6.24 -6.78
CA GLY A 70 7.74 -6.86 -7.29
C GLY A 70 7.84 -8.39 -7.42
N LEU A 71 8.96 -8.90 -7.95
CA LEU A 71 9.21 -10.35 -8.03
C LEU A 71 9.36 -10.99 -6.65
N LYS A 72 10.04 -10.33 -5.71
CA LYS A 72 10.15 -10.82 -4.31
C LYS A 72 8.79 -10.86 -3.62
N LEU A 73 7.93 -9.87 -3.87
CA LEU A 73 6.57 -9.85 -3.35
C LEU A 73 5.75 -11.00 -3.94
N LEU A 74 5.84 -11.24 -5.26
CA LEU A 74 5.18 -12.37 -5.90
C LEU A 74 5.60 -13.72 -5.30
N ILE A 75 6.91 -13.90 -5.07
CA ILE A 75 7.43 -15.13 -4.45
C ILE A 75 6.87 -15.29 -3.03
N ASN A 76 6.89 -14.24 -2.21
CA ASN A 76 6.31 -14.28 -0.85
C ASN A 76 4.80 -14.53 -0.87
N ALA A 77 4.07 -13.92 -1.81
CA ALA A 77 2.63 -14.09 -2.02
C ALA A 77 2.29 -15.55 -2.34
N SER A 78 3.06 -16.15 -3.26
CA SER A 78 2.86 -17.51 -3.75
C SER A 78 3.06 -18.56 -2.64
N LEU A 79 3.84 -18.21 -1.62
CA LEU A 79 4.07 -19.03 -0.42
C LEU A 79 3.02 -18.80 0.68
N GLN A 80 1.88 -18.15 0.37
CA GLN A 80 0.82 -17.80 1.32
C GLN A 80 1.32 -17.00 2.54
N SER A 81 2.36 -16.18 2.37
CA SER A 81 2.85 -15.33 3.45
C SER A 81 1.79 -14.30 3.83
N LYS A 82 1.49 -14.20 5.13
CA LYS A 82 0.64 -13.13 5.69
C LYS A 82 1.42 -11.82 5.89
N THR A 83 2.75 -11.85 5.73
CA THR A 83 3.66 -10.74 6.00
C THR A 83 4.55 -10.37 4.82
N ALA A 84 3.96 -10.33 3.61
CA ALA A 84 4.72 -10.23 2.37
C ALA A 84 5.46 -8.90 2.19
N LEU A 85 4.84 -7.76 2.53
CA LEU A 85 5.47 -6.43 2.45
C LEU A 85 6.56 -6.29 3.51
N THR A 86 6.28 -6.72 4.74
CA THR A 86 7.24 -6.71 5.85
C THR A 86 8.51 -7.49 5.48
N ASN A 87 8.35 -8.70 4.94
CA ASN A 87 9.48 -9.55 4.56
C ASN A 87 10.37 -8.91 3.47
N VAL A 88 9.76 -8.18 2.54
CA VAL A 88 10.48 -7.60 1.39
C VAL A 88 11.15 -6.27 1.73
N PHE A 89 10.48 -5.42 2.52
CA PHE A 89 10.90 -4.03 2.73
C PHE A 89 11.52 -3.76 4.11
N LEU A 90 11.16 -4.54 5.13
CA LEU A 90 11.71 -4.42 6.48
C LEU A 90 12.71 -5.53 6.79
N GLY A 91 12.63 -6.64 6.06
CA GLY A 91 13.44 -7.84 6.30
C GLY A 91 12.94 -8.59 7.53
N ASN A 92 13.12 -9.92 7.54
CA ASN A 92 12.87 -10.69 8.75
C ASN A 92 14.02 -10.40 9.72
N THR A 93 13.91 -9.37 10.56
CA THR A 93 14.77 -9.24 11.73
C THR A 93 14.40 -10.40 12.65
N GLY A 94 15.09 -11.53 12.47
CA GLY A 94 15.10 -12.58 13.47
C GLY A 94 15.47 -11.94 14.79
N GLN A 95 14.50 -11.90 15.70
CA GLN A 95 14.84 -11.79 17.11
C GLN A 95 15.71 -13.01 17.41
N ALA A 96 16.89 -12.73 17.96
CA ALA A 96 17.95 -13.68 18.28
C ALA A 96 17.48 -14.83 19.18
#